data_AF-A0A820Z8R0-F1
#
_entry.id   AF-A0A820Z8R0-F1
#
_cell.length_a   1.000
_cell.length_b   1.000
_cell.length_c   1.000
_cell.angle_alpha   90.00
_cell.angle_beta   90.00
_cell.angle_gamma   90.00
#
_symmetry.space_group_name_H-M   'P 1'
#
loop_
_entity.id
_entity.type
_entity.pdbx_description
1 polymer ?
#
loop_
_entity_poly.entity_id
_entity_poly.type
_entity_poly.pdbx_seq_one_letter_code
_entity_poly.pdbx_strand_id
1 'polypeptide(L)'
;DGPNECQYWTLEISKWMYDYITQQITSEKSISSKPISEPFYHHVREQLLQFLSSKNEYIRVNCRNFWCDPKRLSISSHHRLIALVDQLYSIKTENEYLNYCTNFLLERTTHNPDYNRFIFENPLDKCIFQEFPLVCNWRQHHHTYMTPLFTLQSQSTNDPIKPNI
;
A
#
# COMPACT_ATOMS: atom_id res chain seq x y z
N ASP A 1 -2.28 -6.90 -15.04
CA ASP A 1 -2.06 -5.50 -15.44
C ASP A 1 -0.96 -4.87 -14.61
N GLY A 2 0.25 -4.77 -15.18
CA GLY A 2 1.39 -4.13 -14.53
C GLY A 2 1.23 -2.61 -14.41
N PRO A 3 2.12 -1.91 -13.68
CA PRO A 3 2.10 -0.46 -13.63
C PRO A 3 2.34 0.13 -15.01
N ASN A 4 1.51 1.09 -15.41
CA ASN A 4 1.79 1.93 -16.57
C ASN A 4 3.10 2.69 -16.29
N GLU A 5 4.10 2.58 -17.16
CA GLU A 5 5.42 3.19 -16.94
C GLU A 5 5.34 4.69 -16.64
N CYS A 6 4.39 5.40 -17.26
CA CYS A 6 4.13 6.80 -16.97
C CYS A 6 3.75 7.05 -15.50
N GLN A 7 2.91 6.20 -14.90
CA GLN A 7 2.49 6.35 -13.51
C GLN A 7 3.65 6.09 -12.55
N TYR A 8 4.51 5.12 -12.87
CA TYR A 8 5.72 4.85 -12.11
C TYR A 8 6.65 6.06 -12.10
N TRP A 9 7.01 6.58 -13.27
CA TRP A 9 7.89 7.76 -13.36
C TRP A 9 7.27 9.01 -12.73
N THR A 10 5.96 9.21 -12.88
CA THR A 10 5.26 10.32 -12.21
C THR A 10 5.36 10.22 -10.69
N LEU A 11 5.22 9.00 -10.13
CA LEU A 11 5.41 8.76 -8.69
C LEU A 11 6.84 9.09 -8.26
N GLU A 12 7.85 8.56 -8.96
CA GLU A 12 9.25 8.78 -8.60
C GLU A 12 9.66 10.27 -8.67
N ILE A 13 9.22 10.99 -9.70
CA ILE A 13 9.44 12.43 -9.82
C ILE A 13 8.72 13.17 -8.69
N SER A 14 7.47 12.79 -8.36
CA SER A 14 6.70 13.41 -7.26
C SER A 14 7.35 13.21 -5.90
N LYS A 15 7.90 12.02 -5.63
CA LYS A 15 8.65 11.75 -4.39
C LYS A 15 9.90 12.62 -4.29
N TRP A 16 10.68 12.67 -5.36
CA TRP A 16 11.90 13.48 -5.39
C TRP A 16 11.60 14.97 -5.20
N MET A 17 10.57 15.49 -5.89
CA MET A 17 10.14 16.87 -5.74
C MET A 17 9.70 17.17 -4.30
N TYR A 18 8.91 16.29 -3.68
CA TYR A 18 8.46 16.46 -2.31
C TYR A 18 9.63 16.58 -1.33
N ASP A 19 10.62 15.70 -1.45
CA ASP A 19 11.80 15.70 -0.59
C ASP A 19 12.67 16.94 -0.80
N TYR A 20 12.87 17.32 -2.06
CA TYR A 20 13.61 18.52 -2.40
C TYR A 20 12.96 19.78 -1.80
N ILE A 21 11.65 19.95 -1.98
CA ILE A 21 10.91 21.11 -1.43
C ILE A 21 10.95 21.10 0.10
N THR A 22 10.75 19.94 0.74
CA THR A 22 10.76 19.82 2.20
C THR A 22 12.12 20.19 2.78
N GLN A 23 13.22 19.84 2.11
CA GLN A 23 14.58 20.23 2.51
C GLN A 23 14.81 21.75 2.35
N GLN A 24 14.30 22.34 1.27
CA GLN A 24 14.39 23.79 1.07
C GLN A 24 13.62 24.55 2.17
N ILE A 25 12.37 24.17 2.46
CA ILE A 25 11.56 24.79 3.52
C ILE A 25 12.23 24.67 4.90
N THR A 26 12.86 23.52 5.18
CA THR A 26 13.60 23.31 6.43
C THR A 26 14.83 24.23 6.54
N SER A 27 15.47 24.52 5.41
CA SER A 27 16.66 25.40 5.34
C SER A 27 16.29 26.89 5.36
N GLU A 28 15.19 27.26 4.69
CA GLU A 28 14.70 28.65 4.55
C GLU A 28 13.96 29.18 5.78
N LYS A 29 13.62 28.34 6.78
CA LYS A 29 13.00 28.75 8.05
C LYS A 29 13.78 29.81 8.85
N SER A 30 14.99 30.17 8.41
CA SER A 30 15.81 31.27 8.94
C SER A 30 15.53 32.64 8.29
N ILE A 31 14.84 32.72 7.15
CA ILE A 31 14.68 33.97 6.38
C ILE A 31 13.19 34.19 6.05
N SER A 32 12.62 35.21 6.69
CA SER A 32 11.20 35.58 6.71
C SER A 32 10.66 36.15 5.38
N SER A 33 10.54 35.34 4.33
CA SER A 33 9.76 35.68 3.14
C SER A 33 8.85 34.52 2.71
N LYS A 34 7.54 34.78 2.59
CA LYS A 34 6.54 33.81 2.13
C LYS A 34 6.99 33.17 0.80
N PRO A 35 7.29 31.87 0.76
CA PRO A 35 7.87 31.28 -0.42
C PRO A 35 6.77 30.94 -1.42
N ILE A 36 7.02 31.26 -2.69
CA ILE A 36 6.25 30.80 -3.87
C ILE A 36 6.13 29.25 -3.90
N SER A 37 6.93 28.56 -3.09
CA SER A 37 6.98 27.11 -2.89
C SER A 37 5.74 26.52 -2.21
N GLU A 38 5.00 27.27 -1.38
CA GLU A 38 3.86 26.74 -0.60
C GLU A 38 2.72 26.12 -1.47
N PRO A 39 2.17 26.81 -2.49
CA PRO A 39 1.13 26.21 -3.34
C PRO A 39 1.65 25.01 -4.13
N PHE A 40 2.92 25.03 -4.54
CA PHE A 40 3.55 23.93 -5.26
C PHE A 40 3.75 22.70 -4.35
N TYR A 41 4.14 22.91 -3.10
CA TYR A 41 4.22 21.87 -2.07
C TYR A 41 2.86 21.18 -1.88
N HIS A 42 1.78 21.96 -1.71
CA HIS A 42 0.44 21.40 -1.56
C HIS A 42 0.01 20.59 -2.79
N HIS A 43 0.36 21.05 -3.99
CA HIS A 43 0.06 20.32 -5.22
C HIS A 43 0.76 18.96 -5.29
N VAL A 44 2.07 18.92 -5.04
CA VAL A 44 2.86 17.67 -5.05
C VAL A 44 2.39 16.73 -3.94
N ARG A 45 2.10 17.25 -2.75
CA ARG A 45 1.51 16.48 -1.63
C ARG A 45 0.19 15.84 -2.06
N GLU A 46 -0.73 16.60 -2.64
CA GLU A 46 -2.01 16.06 -3.10
C GLU A 46 -1.84 14.98 -4.18
N GLN A 47 -0.91 15.15 -5.12
CA GLN A 47 -0.60 14.11 -6.11
C GLN A 47 -0.11 12.82 -5.45
N LEU A 48 0.78 12.92 -4.46
CA LEU A 48 1.24 11.77 -3.68
C LEU A 48 0.10 11.07 -2.91
N LEU A 49 -0.84 11.84 -2.35
CA LEU A 49 -2.02 11.27 -1.69
C LEU A 49 -2.93 10.53 -2.69
N GLN A 50 -3.09 11.05 -3.91
CA GLN A 50 -3.85 10.35 -4.95
C GLN A 50 -3.23 9.00 -5.31
N PHE A 51 -1.89 8.90 -5.33
CA PHE A 51 -1.21 7.62 -5.56
C PHE A 51 -1.45 6.59 -4.45
N LEU A 52 -1.70 7.02 -3.20
CA LEU A 52 -2.13 6.12 -2.12
C LEU A 52 -3.51 5.50 -2.39
N SER A 53 -4.38 6.21 -3.09
CA SER A 53 -5.71 5.71 -3.51
C SER A 53 -5.72 5.02 -4.89
N SER A 54 -4.55 4.75 -5.47
CA SER A 54 -4.45 4.14 -6.81
C SER A 54 -5.05 2.73 -6.85
N LYS A 55 -5.63 2.33 -7.99
CA LYS A 55 -6.09 0.94 -8.18
C LYS A 55 -4.93 -0.04 -8.29
N ASN A 56 -3.78 0.41 -8.77
CA ASN A 56 -2.60 -0.42 -8.92
C ASN A 56 -1.91 -0.64 -7.56
N GLU A 57 -1.83 -1.91 -7.14
CA GLU A 57 -1.23 -2.29 -5.87
C GLU A 57 0.24 -1.91 -5.75
N TYR A 58 1.03 -2.12 -6.80
CA TYR A 58 2.45 -1.79 -6.79
C TYR A 58 2.69 -0.30 -6.54
N ILE A 59 1.93 0.57 -7.23
CA ILE A 59 2.01 2.03 -7.04
C ILE A 59 1.58 2.43 -5.63
N ARG A 60 0.47 1.86 -5.12
CA ARG A 60 0.03 2.13 -3.74
C ARG A 60 1.08 1.73 -2.71
N VAL A 61 1.62 0.52 -2.81
CA VAL A 61 2.61 -0.01 -1.86
C VAL A 61 3.90 0.81 -1.92
N ASN A 62 4.37 1.17 -3.12
CA ASN A 62 5.56 1.99 -3.28
C ASN A 62 5.37 3.41 -2.70
N CYS A 63 4.19 4.01 -2.89
CA CYS A 63 3.84 5.29 -2.27
C CYS A 63 3.71 5.17 -0.75
N ARG A 64 3.10 4.10 -0.24
CA ARG A 64 2.98 3.81 1.20
C ARG A 64 4.36 3.73 1.84
N ASN A 65 5.28 2.95 1.26
CA ASN A 65 6.64 2.78 1.77
C ASN A 65 7.39 4.13 1.85
N PHE A 66 7.16 5.03 0.89
CA PHE A 66 7.73 6.37 0.91
C PHE A 66 7.25 7.19 2.12
N TRP A 67 5.96 7.19 2.43
CA TRP A 67 5.39 7.88 3.58
C TRP A 67 5.76 7.25 4.92
N CYS A 68 6.06 5.94 4.95
CA CYS A 68 6.47 5.24 6.17
C CYS A 68 7.89 5.53 6.63
N ASP A 69 8.71 6.19 5.81
CA ASP A 69 10.09 6.54 6.14
C ASP A 69 10.13 7.39 7.44
N PRO A 70 10.94 7.02 8.45
CA PRO A 70 11.07 7.75 9.70
C PRO A 70 11.49 9.22 9.53
N LYS A 71 12.08 9.59 8.38
CA LYS A 71 12.40 10.99 8.06
C LYS A 71 11.18 11.87 7.87
N ARG A 72 10.08 11.30 7.36
CA ARG A 72 8.84 12.02 7.02
C ARG A 72 7.77 11.83 8.08
N LEU A 73 7.64 10.61 8.61
CA LEU A 73 6.62 10.27 9.58
C LEU A 73 7.24 9.76 10.87
N SER A 74 6.91 10.41 11.99
CA SER A 74 7.51 10.11 13.29
C SER A 74 7.32 8.63 13.70
N ILE A 75 8.30 8.14 14.47
CA ILE A 75 8.30 6.78 15.04
C ILE A 75 7.37 6.70 16.25
N SER A 76 7.21 7.80 16.99
CA SER A 76 6.32 7.87 18.15
C SER A 76 4.85 7.84 17.71
N SER A 77 4.06 6.92 18.28
CA SER A 77 2.65 6.70 17.89
C SER A 77 1.79 7.96 17.99
N HIS A 78 2.02 8.78 19.01
CA HIS A 78 1.28 10.02 19.21
C HIS A 78 1.62 11.08 18.15
N HIS A 79 2.92 11.35 17.94
CA HIS A 79 3.37 12.30 16.92
C HIS A 79 3.01 11.83 15.51
N ARG A 80 3.02 10.52 15.28
CA ARG A 80 2.57 9.92 14.02
C ARG A 80 1.10 10.23 13.77
N LEU A 81 0.22 10.02 14.75
CA LEU A 81 -1.20 10.31 14.61
C LEU A 81 -1.46 11.78 14.27
N ILE A 82 -0.78 12.72 14.95
CA ILE A 82 -0.88 14.15 14.64
C ILE A 82 -0.41 14.42 13.21
N ALA A 83 0.75 13.88 12.81
CA ALA A 83 1.28 14.05 11.46
C ALA A 83 0.37 13.45 10.38
N LEU A 84 -0.35 12.35 10.65
CA LEU A 84 -1.33 11.79 9.72
C LEU A 84 -2.47 12.79 9.44
N VAL A 85 -2.98 13.44 10.49
CA VAL A 85 -4.05 14.43 10.39
C VAL A 85 -3.58 15.69 9.65
N ASP A 86 -2.42 16.21 10.03
CA ASP A 86 -1.90 17.45 9.45
C ASP A 86 -1.40 17.27 8.00
N GLN A 87 -0.69 16.18 7.72
CA GLN A 87 0.06 16.00 6.47
C GLN A 87 -0.58 15.06 5.47
N LEU A 88 -1.53 14.19 5.84
CA LEU A 88 -2.13 13.25 4.90
C LEU A 88 -3.61 13.48 4.62
N TYR A 89 -4.27 14.41 5.32
CA TYR A 89 -5.65 14.75 4.99
C TYR A 89 -5.75 15.55 3.67
N SER A 90 -6.59 15.07 2.75
CA SER A 90 -7.02 15.78 1.54
C SER A 90 -8.42 15.34 1.14
N ILE A 91 -9.28 16.32 0.78
CA ILE A 91 -10.67 16.08 0.41
C ILE A 91 -10.81 15.22 -0.85
N LYS A 92 -9.81 15.22 -1.73
CA LYS A 92 -9.80 14.42 -2.97
C LYS A 92 -9.68 12.92 -2.71
N THR A 93 -9.11 12.54 -1.57
CA THR A 93 -8.81 11.15 -1.20
C THR A 93 -9.53 10.72 0.08
N GLU A 94 -10.56 11.46 0.47
CA GLU A 94 -11.26 11.29 1.74
C GLU A 94 -11.84 9.87 1.92
N ASN A 95 -12.34 9.27 0.84
CA ASN A 95 -12.89 7.91 0.85
C ASN A 95 -11.88 6.85 1.34
N GLU A 96 -10.60 7.03 1.01
CA GLU A 96 -9.53 6.09 1.39
C GLU A 96 -8.72 6.59 2.61
N TYR A 97 -9.04 7.77 3.16
CA TYR A 97 -8.26 8.42 4.22
C TYR A 97 -8.10 7.54 5.45
N LEU A 98 -9.22 6.99 5.94
CA LEU A 98 -9.19 6.12 7.11
C LEU A 98 -8.46 4.80 6.81
N ASN A 99 -8.56 4.29 5.58
CA ASN A 99 -7.92 3.05 5.16
C ASN A 99 -6.40 3.19 5.24
N TYR A 100 -5.80 4.19 4.58
CA TYR A 100 -4.35 4.35 4.68
C TYR A 100 -3.89 4.80 6.07
N CYS A 101 -4.64 5.66 6.79
CA CYS A 101 -4.25 6.12 8.12
C CYS A 101 -4.16 4.97 9.13
N THR A 102 -5.18 4.10 9.17
CA THR A 102 -5.17 2.92 10.05
C THR A 102 -4.04 1.97 9.68
N ASN A 103 -3.80 1.73 8.38
CA ASN A 103 -2.67 0.95 7.92
C ASN A 103 -1.31 1.55 8.33
N PHE A 104 -1.14 2.86 8.31
CA PHE A 104 0.10 3.52 8.73
C PHE A 104 0.35 3.45 10.24
N LEU A 105 -0.71 3.44 11.05
CA LEU A 105 -0.63 3.26 12.49
C LEU A 105 -0.31 1.81 12.86
N LEU A 106 -1.04 0.86 12.27
CA LEU A 106 -0.89 -0.56 12.54
C LEU A 106 0.43 -1.12 12.00
N GLU A 107 0.98 -0.58 10.91
CA GLU A 107 2.30 -1.00 10.43
C GLU A 107 3.39 -0.87 11.50
N ARG A 108 3.28 0.12 12.40
CA ARG A 108 4.26 0.29 13.48
C ARG A 108 4.26 -0.86 14.47
N THR A 109 3.17 -1.60 14.60
CA THR A 109 3.14 -2.76 15.49
C THR A 109 4.05 -3.86 14.99
N THR A 110 4.33 -3.95 13.69
CA THR A 110 5.25 -4.97 13.12
C THR A 110 6.70 -4.80 13.57
N HIS A 111 7.10 -3.60 13.96
CA HIS A 111 8.43 -3.30 14.49
C HIS A 111 8.55 -3.56 15.99
N ASN A 112 7.44 -3.84 16.68
CA ASN A 112 7.47 -4.15 18.10
C ASN A 112 8.07 -5.57 18.27
N PRO A 113 9.04 -5.78 19.19
CA PRO A 113 9.53 -7.13 19.49
C PRO A 113 8.43 -8.12 19.89
N ASP A 114 7.31 -7.64 20.45
CA ASP A 114 6.17 -8.47 20.83
C ASP A 114 5.24 -8.83 19.65
N TYR A 115 5.51 -8.37 18.42
CA TYR A 115 4.60 -8.60 17.28
C TYR A 115 4.38 -10.09 16.98
N ASN A 116 5.43 -10.90 17.08
CA ASN A 116 5.37 -12.35 16.88
C ASN A 116 5.06 -13.12 18.17
N ARG A 117 4.91 -12.42 19.30
CA ARG A 117 4.60 -13.06 20.57
C ARG A 117 3.12 -13.41 20.62
N PHE A 118 2.82 -14.66 20.98
CA PHE A 118 1.44 -15.04 21.27
C PHE A 118 0.90 -14.20 22.42
N ILE A 119 -0.31 -13.67 22.24
CA ILE A 119 -1.02 -12.87 23.26
C ILE A 119 -1.26 -13.71 24.52
N PHE A 120 -1.48 -15.02 24.35
CA PHE A 120 -1.71 -15.97 25.43
C PHE A 120 -0.58 -16.98 25.51
N GLU A 121 -0.13 -17.27 26.73
CA GLU A 121 0.95 -18.22 26.99
C GLU A 121 0.49 -19.68 26.86
N ASN A 122 -0.75 -19.96 27.26
CA ASN A 122 -1.30 -21.30 27.31
C ASN A 122 -2.49 -21.44 26.34
N PRO A 123 -2.60 -22.55 25.59
CA PRO A 123 -3.81 -22.87 24.85
C PRO A 123 -4.96 -23.20 25.82
N LEU A 124 -6.20 -23.05 25.35
CA LEU A 124 -7.40 -23.37 26.15
C LEU A 124 -7.46 -24.84 26.56
N ASP A 125 -6.97 -25.75 25.70
CA ASP A 125 -6.93 -27.19 25.93
C ASP A 125 -5.71 -27.83 25.24
N LYS A 126 -5.44 -29.10 25.57
CA LYS A 126 -4.40 -29.91 24.91
C LYS A 126 -4.85 -30.35 23.51
N CYS A 127 -4.94 -29.41 22.58
CA CYS A 127 -5.31 -29.65 21.20
C CYS A 127 -4.07 -29.74 20.28
N ILE A 128 -4.16 -30.57 19.24
CA ILE A 128 -3.19 -30.59 18.14
C ILE A 128 -3.72 -29.65 17.06
N PHE A 129 -3.11 -28.47 16.91
CA PHE A 129 -3.46 -27.54 15.84
C PHE A 129 -2.78 -27.99 14.54
N GLN A 130 -3.54 -27.94 13.44
CA GLN A 130 -3.05 -28.20 12.09
C GLN A 130 -3.22 -26.94 11.25
N GLU A 131 -2.23 -26.65 10.40
CA GLU A 131 -2.32 -25.54 9.46
C GLU A 131 -3.41 -25.82 8.44
N PHE A 132 -4.42 -24.95 8.36
CA PHE A 132 -5.51 -25.06 7.40
C PHE A 132 -5.26 -24.08 6.25
N PRO A 133 -4.82 -24.56 5.07
CA PRO A 133 -4.61 -23.67 3.94
C PRO A 133 -5.97 -23.15 3.42
N LEU A 134 -6.20 -21.85 3.61
CA LEU A 134 -7.39 -21.18 3.07
C LEU A 134 -7.21 -20.95 1.57
N VAL A 135 -8.07 -21.58 0.75
CA VAL A 135 -8.15 -21.29 -0.68
C VAL A 135 -9.03 -20.06 -0.90
N CYS A 136 -8.41 -18.89 -1.05
CA CYS A 136 -9.12 -17.62 -1.19
C CYS A 136 -9.76 -17.37 -2.59
N ASN A 137 -9.67 -18.32 -3.51
CA ASN A 137 -10.13 -18.18 -4.90
C ASN A 137 -11.62 -18.52 -5.08
N TRP A 138 -12.50 -17.88 -4.31
CA TRP A 138 -13.95 -18.12 -4.37
C TRP A 138 -14.52 -17.90 -5.79
N ARG A 139 -13.99 -16.92 -6.53
CA ARG A 139 -14.40 -16.63 -7.93
C ARG A 139 -13.98 -17.74 -8.88
N GLN A 140 -12.79 -18.32 -8.72
CA GLN A 140 -12.31 -19.43 -9.55
C GLN A 140 -13.19 -20.67 -9.33
N HIS A 141 -13.54 -20.94 -8.07
CA HIS A 141 -14.41 -22.05 -7.69
C HIS A 141 -15.83 -21.87 -8.24
N HIS A 142 -16.41 -20.67 -8.16
CA HIS A 142 -17.73 -20.37 -8.73
C HIS A 142 -17.77 -20.42 -10.26
N HIS A 143 -16.69 -20.01 -10.93
CA HIS A 143 -16.61 -20.07 -12.39
C HIS A 143 -16.75 -21.51 -12.88
N THR A 144 -16.12 -22.48 -12.21
CA THR A 144 -16.23 -23.91 -12.56
C THR A 144 -17.65 -24.45 -12.45
N TYR A 145 -18.45 -24.00 -11.46
CA TYR A 145 -19.85 -24.45 -11.31
C TYR A 145 -20.83 -23.81 -12.31
N MET A 146 -20.50 -22.64 -12.87
CA MET A 146 -21.32 -21.96 -13.88
C MET A 146 -20.82 -22.12 -15.31
N THR A 147 -19.69 -22.81 -15.51
CA THR A 147 -19.17 -23.12 -16.84
C THR A 147 -19.91 -24.35 -17.37
N PRO A 148 -20.65 -24.26 -18.49
CA PRO A 148 -21.36 -25.41 -19.03
C PRO A 148 -20.38 -26.50 -19.47
N LEU A 149 -20.75 -27.78 -19.31
CA LEU A 149 -19.83 -28.92 -19.46
C LEU A 149 -19.05 -28.96 -20.80
N PHE A 150 -19.61 -28.42 -21.89
CA PHE A 150 -18.95 -28.39 -23.19
C PHE A 150 -17.73 -27.45 -23.26
N THR A 151 -17.63 -26.45 -22.38
CA THR A 151 -16.47 -25.53 -22.34
C THR A 151 -15.26 -26.13 -21.63
N LEU A 152 -15.47 -27.17 -20.80
CA LEU A 152 -14.38 -27.93 -20.17
C LEU A 152 -13.77 -28.94 -21.16
N GLN A 153 -14.59 -29.50 -22.06
CA GLN A 153 -14.14 -30.50 -23.04
C GLN A 153 -13.21 -29.94 -24.12
N SER A 154 -13.36 -28.65 -24.49
CA SER A 154 -12.50 -28.01 -25.48
C SER A 154 -11.10 -27.64 -24.94
N GLN A 155 -10.91 -27.64 -23.63
CA GLN A 155 -9.60 -27.35 -23.01
C GLN A 155 -8.73 -28.60 -22.87
N SER A 156 -9.32 -29.79 -22.78
CA SER A 156 -8.58 -31.07 -22.69
C SER A 156 -8.05 -31.60 -24.02
N THR A 157 -8.43 -31.02 -25.16
CA THR A 157 -8.04 -31.52 -26.49
C THR A 157 -6.83 -30.81 -27.11
N ASN A 158 -6.16 -29.92 -26.38
CA ASN A 158 -5.04 -29.12 -26.89
C ASN A 158 -3.66 -29.59 -26.41
N ASP A 159 -3.52 -30.85 -25.97
CA ASP A 159 -2.19 -31.44 -25.81
C ASP A 159 -1.57 -31.66 -27.21
N PRO A 160 -0.44 -31.01 -27.57
CA PRO A 160 0.20 -31.25 -28.84
C PRO A 160 0.76 -32.67 -28.85
N ILE A 161 0.20 -33.51 -29.71
CA ILE A 161 0.69 -34.86 -30.00
C ILE A 161 2.16 -34.73 -30.43
N LYS A 162 3.10 -35.17 -29.57
CA LYS A 162 4.50 -35.32 -29.95
C LYS A 162 4.61 -36.50 -30.94
N PRO A 163 5.20 -36.32 -32.13
CA PRO A 163 5.47 -37.44 -33.02
C PRO A 163 6.63 -38.27 -32.44
N ASN A 164 6.39 -39.55 -32.20
CA ASN A 164 7.42 -40.51 -31.85
C ASN A 164 8.27 -40.80 -33.09
N ILE A 165 9.58 -40.56 -32.99
CA ILE A 165 10.63 -41.21 -33.80
C ILE A 165 11.14 -42.40 -32.98
#